data_AF-A0A6M1SX59-F1
#
_entry.id   AF-A0A6M1SX59-F1
#
_cell.length_a   1.000
_cell.length_b   1.000
_cell.length_c   1.000
_cell.angle_alpha   90.00
_cell.angle_beta   90.00
_cell.angle_gamma   90.00
#
_symmetry.space_group_name_H-M   'P 1'
#
loop_
_entity.id
_entity.type
_entity.pdbx_description
1 polymer ?
#
loop_
_entity_poly.entity_id
_entity_poly.type
_entity_poly.pdbx_seq_one_letter_code
_entity_poly.pdbx_strand_id
1 'polypeptide(L)'
;MQSNIDKHLQELSKDEKAYKKLKELFNEVEEEKEKYQQHLNLLESAIQNDYDSILITELDLEKPGPKIVYVNDGFCKMTGYSREEVIGKTPRILQGPKTDRAILDKLKRKLREGQAFFGQAINYRKDGTEFVNQWDIHPLTDSEGKLTHWVSYQHDITERKRAEKVLVDTNVEFDDLHEESKRTVIDVDEQGNIVMANKSFRELVNYDKDELKQIKVWELFPKKYRTSLQNRFENDFDLKNFDAQEFKGIIKHKNGVPIQIKGKTEILELKDQDLIRAEIENISLQKRIMDTLKKRNQNFMNVFEKASEFNYRVTIENGKPVMEYVSEDFPEMTGISPEKVRQPGGLKELVHDDDYDKVIDHFQKILKGNQSTCEYRIRSKEGDYVDIIDYGKPRSDEDDNVICATGAISIKVTADPV
;
A
#
# COMPACT_ATOMS: atom_id res chain seq x y z
N MET A 1 2.12 40.29 -9.39
CA MET A 1 3.06 39.85 -8.34
C MET A 1 4.50 39.96 -8.82
N GLN A 2 4.88 39.42 -10.00
CA GLN A 2 6.22 39.58 -10.61
C GLN A 2 6.76 41.03 -10.61
N SER A 3 5.94 42.03 -10.97
CA SER A 3 6.37 43.43 -11.05
C SER A 3 6.84 44.04 -9.71
N ASN A 4 6.41 43.51 -8.56
CA ASN A 4 6.88 43.95 -7.25
C ASN A 4 8.18 43.26 -6.84
N ILE A 5 8.35 42.00 -7.25
CA ILE A 5 9.53 41.19 -6.95
C ILE A 5 10.72 41.70 -7.75
N ASP A 6 10.55 41.99 -9.05
CA ASP A 6 11.61 42.58 -9.88
C ASP A 6 12.12 43.91 -9.31
N LYS A 7 11.20 44.72 -8.78
CA LYS A 7 11.53 46.00 -8.15
C LYS A 7 12.34 45.82 -6.86
N HIS A 8 11.94 44.85 -6.03
CA HIS A 8 12.67 44.49 -4.80
C HIS A 8 14.05 43.89 -5.10
N LEU A 9 14.15 43.02 -6.11
CA LEU A 9 15.42 42.45 -6.53
C LEU A 9 16.35 43.55 -7.03
N GLN A 10 15.86 44.53 -7.80
CA GLN A 10 16.65 45.70 -8.20
C GLN A 10 17.12 46.56 -7.02
N GLU A 11 16.26 46.80 -6.03
CA GLU A 11 16.62 47.58 -4.83
C GLU A 11 17.66 46.87 -3.94
N LEU A 12 17.65 45.53 -3.89
CA LEU A 12 18.62 44.71 -3.16
C LEU A 12 19.94 44.50 -3.91
N SER A 13 19.98 44.86 -5.20
CA SER A 13 21.13 44.68 -6.07
C SER A 13 22.05 45.89 -6.02
N LYS A 14 23.35 45.65 -5.81
CA LYS A 14 24.36 46.74 -5.79
C LYS A 14 24.75 47.21 -7.19
N ASP A 15 24.61 46.35 -8.19
CA ASP A 15 24.87 46.63 -9.60
C ASP A 15 24.06 45.69 -10.51
N GLU A 16 24.12 45.94 -11.81
CA GLU A 16 23.37 45.19 -12.83
C GLU A 16 23.78 43.72 -12.93
N LYS A 17 25.02 43.39 -12.54
CA LYS A 17 25.55 42.02 -12.53
C LYS A 17 25.01 41.24 -11.33
N ALA A 18 24.93 41.87 -10.17
CA ALA A 18 24.32 41.33 -8.96
C ALA A 18 22.82 41.11 -9.15
N TYR A 19 22.13 42.04 -9.83
CA TYR A 19 20.72 41.88 -10.18
C TYR A 19 20.45 40.68 -11.08
N LYS A 20 21.24 40.50 -12.15
CA LYS A 20 21.13 39.32 -13.01
C LYS A 20 21.30 38.02 -12.22
N LYS A 21 22.32 37.94 -11.37
CA LYS A 21 22.60 36.73 -10.58
C LYS A 21 21.51 36.42 -9.55
N LEU A 22 20.98 37.45 -8.87
CA LEU A 22 19.86 37.30 -7.94
C LEU A 22 18.57 36.87 -8.64
N LYS A 23 18.33 37.38 -9.85
CA LYS A 23 17.17 37.01 -10.65
C LYS A 23 17.25 35.59 -11.18
N GLU A 24 18.44 35.14 -11.60
CA GLU A 24 18.69 33.74 -11.97
C GLU A 24 18.45 32.80 -10.78
N LEU A 25 19.03 33.07 -9.60
CA LEU A 25 18.79 32.27 -8.39
C LEU A 25 17.32 32.24 -7.97
N PHE A 26 16.63 33.39 -8.05
CA PHE A 26 15.21 33.46 -7.70
C PHE A 26 14.36 32.60 -8.64
N ASN A 27 14.63 32.67 -9.94
CA ASN A 27 13.92 31.85 -10.93
C ASN A 27 14.21 30.36 -10.74
N GLU A 28 15.46 29.96 -10.45
CA GLU A 28 15.79 28.56 -10.13
C GLU A 28 15.00 28.04 -8.92
N VAL A 29 14.94 28.83 -7.84
CA VAL A 29 14.16 28.47 -6.64
C VAL A 29 12.66 28.44 -6.91
N GLU A 30 12.15 29.33 -7.77
CA GLU A 30 10.73 29.35 -8.16
C GLU A 30 10.38 28.12 -9.01
N GLU A 31 11.22 27.77 -9.99
CA GLU A 31 11.08 26.55 -10.80
C GLU A 31 11.18 25.28 -9.94
N GLU A 32 12.12 25.22 -9.01
CA GLU A 32 12.30 24.10 -8.09
C GLU A 32 11.05 23.93 -7.20
N LYS A 33 10.55 25.04 -6.62
CA LYS A 33 9.33 25.05 -5.82
C LYS A 33 8.12 24.60 -6.63
N GLU A 34 7.96 25.06 -7.87
CA GLU A 34 6.87 24.63 -8.75
C GLU A 34 6.97 23.13 -9.06
N LYS A 35 8.17 22.61 -9.31
CA LYS A 35 8.40 21.19 -9.59
C LYS A 35 8.09 20.30 -8.38
N TYR A 36 8.50 20.71 -7.16
CA TYR A 36 8.12 20.03 -5.92
C TYR A 36 6.61 20.09 -5.68
N GLN A 37 5.97 21.23 -5.95
CA GLN A 37 4.53 21.39 -5.81
C GLN A 37 3.77 20.50 -6.81
N GLN A 38 4.22 20.41 -8.06
CA GLN A 38 3.66 19.51 -9.06
C GLN A 38 3.85 18.04 -8.69
N HIS A 39 5.02 17.67 -8.14
CA HIS A 39 5.30 16.32 -7.67
C HIS A 39 4.42 15.96 -6.46
N LEU A 40 4.23 16.87 -5.51
CA LEU A 40 3.32 16.71 -4.38
C LEU A 40 1.86 16.59 -4.83
N ASN A 41 1.41 17.43 -5.76
CA ASN A 41 0.05 17.36 -6.32
C ASN A 41 -0.19 16.04 -7.07
N LEU A 42 0.84 15.53 -7.76
CA LEU A 42 0.80 14.23 -8.44
C LEU A 42 0.73 13.07 -7.43
N LEU A 43 1.53 13.11 -6.35
CA LEU A 43 1.47 12.17 -5.24
C LEU A 43 0.11 12.24 -4.52
N GLU A 44 -0.44 13.43 -4.30
CA GLU A 44 -1.77 13.64 -3.74
C GLU A 44 -2.86 13.02 -4.61
N SER A 45 -2.82 13.27 -5.92
CA SER A 45 -3.77 12.71 -6.91
C SER A 45 -3.66 11.18 -7.00
N ALA A 46 -2.47 10.61 -6.84
CA ALA A 46 -2.24 9.18 -6.92
C ALA A 46 -2.76 8.37 -5.70
N ILE A 47 -2.95 9.02 -4.54
CA ILE A 47 -3.45 8.37 -3.30
C ILE A 47 -4.98 8.47 -3.15
N GLN A 48 -5.66 9.32 -3.93
CA GLN A 48 -7.11 9.58 -3.83
C GLN A 48 -8.07 8.41 -4.15
N ASN A 49 -7.58 7.21 -4.51
CA ASN A 49 -8.44 6.15 -5.07
C ASN A 49 -8.97 5.08 -4.09
N ASP A 50 -8.64 5.10 -2.79
CA ASP A 50 -9.24 4.16 -1.81
C ASP A 50 -9.56 4.78 -0.42
N TYR A 51 -9.01 5.94 -0.06
CA TYR A 51 -9.22 6.59 1.25
C TYR A 51 -9.62 8.06 1.08
N ASP A 52 -10.60 8.49 1.86
CA ASP A 52 -11.14 9.85 1.79
C ASP A 52 -10.18 10.87 2.38
N SER A 53 -9.29 10.46 3.28
CA SER A 53 -8.44 11.37 4.07
C SER A 53 -7.08 10.76 4.37
N ILE A 54 -6.03 11.56 4.26
CA ILE A 54 -4.65 11.22 4.60
C ILE A 54 -4.12 12.28 5.56
N LEU A 55 -3.43 11.80 6.58
CA LEU A 55 -2.84 12.59 7.63
C LEU A 55 -1.46 12.03 7.96
N ILE A 56 -0.44 12.88 8.08
CA ILE A 56 0.89 12.49 8.57
C ILE A 56 1.23 13.27 9.83
N THR A 57 1.78 12.58 10.83
CA THR A 57 2.16 13.17 12.10
C THR A 57 3.59 12.84 12.51
N GLU A 58 4.14 13.68 13.38
CA GLU A 58 5.37 13.41 14.14
C GLU A 58 5.20 12.19 15.08
N LEU A 59 6.28 11.77 15.73
CA LEU A 59 6.33 10.54 16.55
C LEU A 59 5.88 10.71 18.00
N ASP A 60 5.83 11.93 18.52
CA ASP A 60 5.60 12.15 19.95
C ASP A 60 4.16 11.77 20.34
N LEU A 61 4.01 10.64 21.03
CA LEU A 61 2.73 10.14 21.51
C LEU A 61 2.34 10.68 22.89
N GLU A 62 3.24 11.41 23.57
CA GLU A 62 2.98 12.02 24.87
C GLU A 62 2.22 13.34 24.75
N LYS A 63 1.55 13.75 25.84
CA LYS A 63 0.71 14.95 25.80
C LYS A 63 1.57 16.16 25.40
N PRO A 64 1.16 16.96 24.39
CA PRO A 64 -0.21 17.07 23.84
C PRO A 64 -0.60 16.02 22.78
N GLY A 65 0.33 15.24 22.24
CA GLY A 65 0.15 14.23 21.21
C GLY A 65 0.93 14.59 19.94
N PRO A 66 0.92 13.71 18.93
CA PRO A 66 1.78 13.90 17.77
C PRO A 66 1.25 15.07 16.95
N LYS A 67 2.15 15.93 16.46
CA LYS A 67 1.77 17.08 15.66
C LYS A 67 1.56 16.67 14.21
N ILE A 68 0.55 17.25 13.59
CA ILE A 68 0.22 17.07 12.19
C ILE A 68 1.23 17.86 11.37
N VAL A 69 1.94 17.18 10.48
CA VAL A 69 2.88 17.82 9.54
C VAL A 69 2.31 17.92 8.14
N TYR A 70 1.32 17.09 7.82
CA TYR A 70 0.69 17.09 6.51
C TYR A 70 -0.73 16.52 6.55
N VAL A 71 -1.59 17.08 5.69
CA VAL A 71 -2.92 16.58 5.36
C VAL A 71 -3.19 16.77 3.88
N ASN A 72 -3.94 15.83 3.28
CA ASN A 72 -4.43 15.99 1.91
C ASN A 72 -5.75 16.78 1.86
N ASP A 73 -6.21 17.13 0.66
CA ASP A 73 -7.50 17.81 0.45
C ASP A 73 -8.69 16.99 0.95
N GLY A 74 -8.58 15.67 0.88
CA GLY A 74 -9.58 14.74 1.36
C GLY A 74 -9.86 14.86 2.87
N PHE A 75 -8.80 14.95 3.68
CA PHE A 75 -8.90 15.27 5.10
C PHE A 75 -9.64 16.58 5.34
N CYS A 76 -9.33 17.62 4.55
CA CYS A 76 -9.95 18.94 4.70
C CYS A 76 -11.45 18.87 4.40
N LYS A 77 -11.84 18.19 3.31
CA LYS A 77 -13.25 17.97 2.93
C LYS A 77 -14.00 17.15 3.99
N MET A 78 -13.38 16.07 4.48
CA MET A 78 -13.99 15.18 5.45
C MET A 78 -14.18 15.84 6.83
N THR A 79 -13.21 16.64 7.28
CA THR A 79 -13.22 17.19 8.65
C THR A 79 -13.74 18.63 8.74
N GLY A 80 -13.75 19.35 7.62
CA GLY A 80 -14.13 20.77 7.55
C GLY A 80 -13.06 21.74 8.04
N TYR A 81 -11.87 21.26 8.42
CA TYR A 81 -10.74 22.12 8.76
C TYR A 81 -9.91 22.46 7.52
N SER A 82 -9.33 23.66 7.49
CA SER A 82 -8.32 23.98 6.47
C SER A 82 -6.95 23.39 6.85
N ARG A 83 -6.07 23.24 5.85
CA ARG A 83 -4.70 22.76 6.05
C ARG A 83 -3.96 23.63 7.07
N GLU A 84 -4.04 24.95 6.90
CA GLU A 84 -3.38 25.96 7.76
C GLU A 84 -3.85 25.88 9.22
N GLU A 85 -5.11 25.50 9.44
CA GLU A 85 -5.67 25.37 10.78
C GLU A 85 -5.19 24.13 11.53
N VAL A 86 -4.76 23.08 10.83
CA VAL A 86 -4.44 21.77 11.43
C VAL A 86 -2.96 21.46 11.48
N ILE A 87 -2.14 22.02 10.58
CA ILE A 87 -0.69 21.87 10.66
C ILE A 87 -0.19 22.36 12.04
N GLY A 88 0.66 21.55 12.68
CA GLY A 88 1.21 21.79 14.01
C GLY A 88 0.28 21.48 15.17
N LYS A 89 -1.01 21.20 14.93
CA LYS A 89 -1.94 20.72 15.96
C LYS A 89 -1.87 19.21 16.11
N THR A 90 -2.57 18.67 17.10
CA THR A 90 -2.68 17.22 17.30
C THR A 90 -3.99 16.68 16.70
N PRO A 91 -4.02 15.45 16.13
CA PRO A 91 -5.27 14.84 15.63
C PRO A 91 -6.35 14.69 16.70
N ARG A 92 -6.00 14.87 17.98
CA ARG A 92 -6.96 14.92 19.10
C ARG A 92 -8.03 16.01 18.93
N ILE A 93 -7.82 17.00 18.07
CA ILE A 93 -8.85 17.99 17.72
C ILE A 93 -10.13 17.36 17.14
N LEU A 94 -10.04 16.15 16.60
CA LEU A 94 -11.18 15.40 16.07
C LEU A 94 -11.88 14.55 17.16
N GLN A 95 -11.39 14.55 18.40
CA GLN A 95 -11.95 13.74 19.49
C GLN A 95 -12.96 14.56 20.30
N GLY A 96 -13.98 13.90 20.82
CA GLY A 96 -14.99 14.53 21.66
C GLY A 96 -15.60 13.56 22.67
N PRO A 97 -16.77 13.89 23.23
CA PRO A 97 -17.36 13.16 24.36
C PRO A 97 -17.64 11.67 24.07
N LYS A 98 -18.05 11.33 22.84
CA LYS A 98 -18.36 9.94 22.45
C LYS A 98 -17.19 9.17 21.83
N THR A 99 -16.01 9.77 21.77
CA THR A 99 -14.82 9.06 21.26
C THR A 99 -14.39 8.00 22.27
N ASP A 100 -14.39 6.74 21.86
CA ASP A 100 -14.03 5.62 22.72
C ASP A 100 -12.56 5.69 23.16
N ARG A 101 -12.35 5.89 24.46
CA ARG A 101 -11.02 6.01 25.06
C ARG A 101 -10.25 4.69 25.07
N ALA A 102 -10.92 3.55 25.20
CA ALA A 102 -10.25 2.25 25.20
C ALA A 102 -9.60 1.94 23.84
N ILE A 103 -10.25 2.34 22.74
CA ILE A 103 -9.68 2.23 21.39
C ILE A 103 -8.46 3.14 21.24
N LEU A 104 -8.52 4.38 21.75
CA LEU A 104 -7.37 5.30 21.72
C LEU A 104 -6.19 4.80 22.54
N ASP A 105 -6.43 4.18 23.70
CA ASP A 105 -5.37 3.59 24.52
C ASP A 105 -4.72 2.39 23.83
N LYS A 106 -5.52 1.55 23.16
CA LYS A 106 -5.02 0.44 22.33
C LYS A 106 -4.17 0.96 21.16
N LEU A 107 -4.63 2.01 20.48
CA LEU A 107 -3.89 2.70 19.42
C LEU A 107 -2.54 3.20 19.97
N LYS A 108 -2.54 3.94 21.09
CA LYS A 108 -1.31 4.48 21.67
C LYS A 108 -0.31 3.38 22.03
N ARG A 109 -0.78 2.25 22.58
CA ARG A 109 0.08 1.11 22.90
C ARG A 109 0.72 0.50 21.64
N LYS A 110 -0.05 0.24 20.60
CA LYS A 110 0.44 -0.31 19.33
C LYS A 110 1.49 0.59 18.67
N LEU A 111 1.24 1.90 18.63
CA LEU A 111 2.18 2.85 18.04
C LEU A 111 3.49 2.92 18.85
N ARG A 112 3.43 2.84 20.19
CA ARG A 112 4.65 2.74 21.02
C ARG A 112 5.49 1.49 20.74
N GLU A 113 4.85 0.40 20.33
CA GLU A 113 5.52 -0.85 19.94
C GLU A 113 6.03 -0.80 18.48
N GLY A 114 5.88 0.33 17.78
CA GLY A 114 6.27 0.48 16.37
C GLY A 114 5.33 -0.25 15.40
N GLN A 115 4.17 -0.73 15.86
CA GLN A 115 3.25 -1.53 15.06
C GLN A 115 2.18 -0.67 14.38
N ALA A 116 1.75 -1.12 13.20
CA ALA A 116 0.57 -0.58 12.54
C ALA A 116 -0.70 -0.79 13.37
N PHE A 117 -1.67 0.10 13.19
CA PHE A 117 -2.95 0.06 13.89
C PHE A 117 -4.12 0.31 12.93
N PHE A 118 -5.09 -0.61 12.97
CA PHE A 118 -6.38 -0.45 12.31
C PHE A 118 -7.51 -0.41 13.34
N GLY A 119 -8.45 0.51 13.16
CA GLY A 119 -9.61 0.63 14.04
C GLY A 119 -10.61 1.68 13.57
N GLN A 120 -11.61 1.95 14.40
CA GLN A 120 -12.57 3.01 14.15
C GLN A 120 -13.05 3.63 15.46
N ALA A 121 -13.42 4.90 15.43
CA ALA A 121 -14.01 5.60 16.58
C ALA A 121 -14.90 6.75 16.12
N ILE A 122 -15.78 7.22 17.00
CA ILE A 122 -16.51 8.47 16.76
C ILE A 122 -15.54 9.64 16.85
N ASN A 123 -15.52 10.46 15.81
CA ASN A 123 -14.79 11.71 15.71
C ASN A 123 -15.76 12.86 15.41
N TYR A 124 -15.24 14.08 15.50
CA TYR A 124 -16.00 15.32 15.37
C TYR A 124 -15.37 16.21 14.31
N ARG A 125 -16.21 16.74 13.42
CA ARG A 125 -15.80 17.76 12.45
C ARG A 125 -15.66 19.12 13.12
N LYS A 126 -15.16 20.10 12.36
CA LYS A 126 -15.04 21.50 12.81
C LYS A 126 -16.37 22.10 13.28
N ASP A 127 -17.47 21.76 12.63
CA ASP A 127 -18.82 22.23 12.98
C ASP A 127 -19.45 21.46 14.17
N GLY A 128 -18.72 20.48 14.73
CA GLY A 128 -19.17 19.65 15.84
C GLY A 128 -20.00 18.42 15.42
N THR A 129 -20.20 18.18 14.13
CA THR A 129 -20.92 17.00 13.66
C THR A 129 -20.13 15.71 13.92
N GLU A 130 -20.84 14.69 14.38
CA GLU A 130 -20.29 13.36 14.66
C GLU A 130 -20.15 12.54 13.39
N PHE A 131 -19.01 11.86 13.25
CA PHE A 131 -18.80 10.86 12.22
C PHE A 131 -18.00 9.67 12.73
N VAL A 132 -18.20 8.51 12.11
CA VAL A 132 -17.46 7.30 12.42
C VAL A 132 -16.21 7.28 11.54
N ASN A 133 -15.08 7.66 12.13
CA ASN A 133 -13.79 7.64 11.47
C ASN A 133 -13.19 6.23 11.58
N GLN A 134 -12.92 5.61 10.45
CA GLN A 134 -12.11 4.39 10.36
C GLN A 134 -10.70 4.77 9.92
N TRP A 135 -9.70 4.36 10.69
CA TRP A 135 -8.30 4.69 10.45
C TRP A 135 -7.43 3.45 10.28
N ASP A 136 -6.50 3.54 9.33
CA ASP A 136 -5.39 2.63 9.13
C ASP A 136 -4.07 3.42 9.27
N ILE A 137 -3.26 3.06 10.26
CA ILE A 137 -2.08 3.85 10.67
C ILE A 137 -0.82 2.99 10.51
N HIS A 138 0.15 3.50 9.76
CA HIS A 138 1.40 2.82 9.45
C HIS A 138 2.64 3.65 9.81
N PRO A 139 3.74 3.00 10.21
CA PRO A 139 5.01 3.68 10.42
C PRO A 139 5.62 4.11 9.09
N LEU A 140 6.17 5.32 9.04
CA LEU A 140 7.05 5.77 7.97
C LEU A 140 8.50 5.77 8.47
N THR A 141 9.38 5.11 7.73
CA THR A 141 10.81 5.01 8.06
C THR A 141 11.66 5.78 7.07
N ASP A 142 12.82 6.26 7.50
CA ASP A 142 13.86 6.76 6.60
C ASP A 142 14.60 5.61 5.89
N SER A 143 15.60 5.97 5.09
CA SER A 143 16.46 5.04 4.35
C SER A 143 17.29 4.11 5.24
N GLU A 144 17.46 4.44 6.52
CA GLU A 144 18.16 3.62 7.50
C GLU A 144 17.20 2.70 8.28
N GLY A 145 15.90 2.73 7.93
CA GLY A 145 14.86 1.95 8.58
C GLY A 145 14.42 2.53 9.93
N LYS A 146 14.87 3.74 10.28
CA LYS A 146 14.47 4.41 11.52
C LYS A 146 13.10 5.05 11.33
N LEU A 147 12.21 4.81 12.28
CA LEU A 147 10.88 5.41 12.33
C LEU A 147 11.01 6.95 12.40
N THR A 148 10.37 7.66 11.47
CA THR A 148 10.39 9.13 11.39
C THR A 148 9.02 9.75 11.57
N HIS A 149 7.95 9.14 11.05
CA HIS A 149 6.59 9.67 11.08
C HIS A 149 5.53 8.56 11.16
N TRP A 150 4.29 8.95 11.42
CA TRP A 150 3.10 8.10 11.25
C TRP A 150 2.26 8.60 10.10
N VAL A 151 1.83 7.71 9.21
CA VAL A 151 0.80 8.01 8.20
C VAL A 151 -0.50 7.35 8.60
N SER A 152 -1.60 8.10 8.53
CA SER A 152 -2.96 7.62 8.77
C SER A 152 -3.80 7.81 7.52
N TYR A 153 -4.35 6.70 7.02
CA TYR A 153 -5.40 6.67 6.01
C TYR A 153 -6.75 6.58 6.71
N GLN A 154 -7.71 7.36 6.27
CA GLN A 154 -8.98 7.56 6.98
C GLN A 154 -10.17 7.51 6.03
N HIS A 155 -11.28 6.95 6.53
CA HIS A 155 -12.53 6.83 5.80
C HIS A 155 -13.71 7.16 6.71
N ASP A 156 -14.69 7.89 6.17
CA ASP A 156 -15.92 8.16 6.88
C ASP A 156 -16.96 7.07 6.58
N ILE A 157 -17.22 6.21 7.57
CA ILE A 157 -18.16 5.10 7.42
C ILE A 157 -19.54 5.40 8.03
N THR A 158 -19.88 6.67 8.27
CA THR A 158 -21.11 7.05 8.98
C THR A 158 -22.37 6.64 8.23
N GLU A 159 -22.46 6.91 6.92
CA GLU A 159 -23.62 6.54 6.13
C GLU A 159 -23.80 5.03 6.06
N ARG A 160 -22.70 4.31 5.87
CA ARG A 160 -22.67 2.84 5.93
C ARG A 160 -23.18 2.34 7.29
N LYS A 161 -22.74 2.93 8.40
CA LYS A 161 -23.21 2.55 9.75
C LYS A 161 -24.67 2.90 10.03
N ARG A 162 -25.17 4.01 9.48
CA ARG A 162 -26.60 4.38 9.60
C ARG A 162 -27.48 3.43 8.80
N ALA A 163 -27.07 3.07 7.58
CA ALA A 163 -27.74 2.06 6.78
C ALA A 163 -27.73 0.68 7.46
N GLU A 164 -26.60 0.31 8.10
CA GLU A 164 -26.47 -0.92 8.89
C GLU A 164 -27.37 -0.94 10.14
N LYS A 165 -27.62 0.22 10.79
CA LYS A 165 -28.38 0.31 12.05
C LYS A 165 -29.90 0.27 11.86
N VAL A 166 -30.42 0.83 10.77
CA VAL A 166 -31.87 0.83 10.46
C VAL A 166 -32.41 -0.59 10.21
N LEU A 167 -31.54 -1.54 9.86
CA LEU A 167 -31.91 -2.93 9.58
C LEU A 167 -31.93 -3.84 10.83
N VAL A 168 -31.48 -3.35 12.00
CA VAL A 168 -31.23 -4.17 13.20
C VAL A 168 -32.39 -4.19 14.21
N ASP A 169 -33.31 -3.22 14.20
CA ASP A 169 -34.30 -3.05 15.27
C ASP A 169 -35.54 -3.99 15.20
N THR A 170 -35.66 -4.91 14.23
CA THR A 170 -36.95 -5.59 13.96
C THR A 170 -37.11 -7.06 14.41
N ASN A 171 -36.06 -7.84 14.71
CA ASN A 171 -36.23 -9.31 14.87
C ASN A 171 -35.34 -9.96 15.93
N VAL A 172 -35.83 -10.12 17.17
CA VAL A 172 -35.12 -10.86 18.23
C VAL A 172 -35.95 -12.09 18.61
N GLU A 173 -35.36 -13.27 18.45
CA GLU A 173 -35.01 -14.20 19.55
C GLU A 173 -34.73 -15.62 19.00
N PHE A 174 -33.55 -16.13 19.38
CA PHE A 174 -32.91 -17.44 19.12
C PHE A 174 -31.75 -17.53 18.08
N ASP A 175 -31.54 -16.56 17.18
CA ASP A 175 -30.41 -16.52 16.20
C ASP A 175 -29.15 -15.73 16.68
N ASP A 176 -29.25 -14.98 17.79
CA ASP A 176 -28.37 -13.84 18.12
C ASP A 176 -26.89 -14.19 18.39
N LEU A 177 -26.59 -15.33 19.02
CA LEU A 177 -25.20 -15.66 19.40
C LEU A 177 -24.30 -15.99 18.19
N HIS A 178 -24.88 -16.52 17.10
CA HIS A 178 -24.14 -16.84 15.87
C HIS A 178 -24.18 -15.69 14.86
N GLU A 179 -25.24 -14.87 14.89
CA GLU A 179 -25.40 -13.69 14.05
C GLU A 179 -24.43 -12.54 14.47
N GLU A 180 -24.01 -12.50 15.75
CA GLU A 180 -23.02 -11.57 16.27
C GLU A 180 -21.54 -11.96 16.01
N SER A 181 -21.28 -13.17 15.49
CA SER A 181 -19.91 -13.61 15.21
C SER A 181 -19.30 -12.86 14.02
N LYS A 182 -18.09 -12.30 14.21
CA LYS A 182 -17.30 -11.64 13.15
C LYS A 182 -16.74 -12.60 12.09
N ARG A 183 -16.81 -13.92 12.33
CA ARG A 183 -16.32 -14.93 11.38
C ARG A 183 -17.34 -15.09 10.27
N THR A 184 -16.90 -15.36 9.04
CA THR A 184 -17.82 -15.66 7.94
C THR A 184 -18.09 -17.16 7.96
N VAL A 185 -19.33 -17.58 8.19
CA VAL A 185 -19.66 -19.00 8.41
C VAL A 185 -20.89 -19.40 7.62
N ILE A 186 -20.82 -20.59 7.02
CA ILE A 186 -21.94 -21.27 6.35
C ILE A 186 -21.97 -22.74 6.79
N ASP A 187 -23.15 -23.27 7.07
CA ASP A 187 -23.38 -24.69 7.34
C ASP A 187 -24.21 -25.30 6.21
N VAL A 188 -23.76 -26.47 5.75
CA VAL A 188 -24.31 -27.17 4.60
C VAL A 188 -24.61 -28.62 4.98
N ASP A 189 -25.75 -29.15 4.52
CA ASP A 189 -26.10 -30.57 4.74
C ASP A 189 -25.40 -31.51 3.74
N GLU A 190 -25.61 -32.82 3.91
CA GLU A 190 -25.07 -33.86 3.04
C GLU A 190 -25.54 -33.76 1.59
N GLN A 191 -26.70 -33.14 1.33
CA GLN A 191 -27.21 -32.88 -0.01
C GLN A 191 -26.71 -31.55 -0.60
N GLY A 192 -25.87 -30.81 0.12
CA GLY A 192 -25.36 -29.51 -0.33
C GLY A 192 -26.33 -28.34 -0.19
N ASN A 193 -27.43 -28.49 0.56
CA ASN A 193 -28.31 -27.38 0.88
C ASN A 193 -27.66 -26.50 1.95
N ILE A 194 -27.85 -25.19 1.81
CA ILE A 194 -27.38 -24.22 2.79
C ILE A 194 -28.39 -24.17 3.93
N VAL A 195 -28.04 -24.79 5.05
CA VAL A 195 -28.90 -24.86 6.24
C VAL A 195 -28.80 -23.56 7.05
N MET A 196 -27.59 -23.01 7.14
CA MET A 196 -27.32 -21.77 7.86
C MET A 196 -26.25 -20.95 7.13
N ALA A 197 -26.47 -19.64 7.06
CA ALA A 197 -25.47 -18.69 6.62
C ALA A 197 -25.53 -17.49 7.57
N ASN A 198 -24.43 -17.22 8.27
CA ASN A 198 -24.42 -16.15 9.24
C ASN A 198 -24.40 -14.77 8.54
N LYS A 199 -24.57 -13.70 9.31
CA LYS A 199 -24.64 -12.33 8.77
C LYS A 199 -23.41 -11.98 7.93
N SER A 200 -22.20 -12.29 8.42
CA SER A 200 -20.96 -12.04 7.69
C SER A 200 -20.92 -12.75 6.33
N PHE A 201 -21.42 -14.00 6.24
CA PHE A 201 -21.51 -14.69 4.95
C PHE A 201 -22.54 -14.06 4.01
N ARG A 202 -23.72 -13.73 4.51
CA ARG A 202 -24.77 -13.06 3.71
C ARG A 202 -24.30 -11.70 3.19
N GLU A 203 -23.63 -10.90 4.01
CA GLU A 203 -23.03 -9.63 3.59
C GLU A 203 -21.92 -9.82 2.56
N LEU A 204 -21.11 -10.89 2.71
CA LEU A 204 -20.06 -11.21 1.76
C LEU A 204 -20.61 -11.49 0.36
N VAL A 205 -21.65 -12.32 0.24
CA VAL A 205 -22.21 -12.73 -1.07
C VAL A 205 -23.41 -11.89 -1.52
N ASN A 206 -24.00 -11.09 -0.63
CA ASN A 206 -25.20 -10.28 -0.81
C ASN A 206 -26.43 -11.07 -1.28
N TYR A 207 -26.59 -12.27 -0.75
CA TYR A 207 -27.82 -13.05 -0.83
C TYR A 207 -28.53 -12.97 0.52
N ASP A 208 -29.87 -12.90 0.49
CA ASP A 208 -30.64 -13.01 1.73
C ASP A 208 -30.75 -14.47 2.20
N LYS A 209 -31.27 -14.65 3.43
CA LYS A 209 -31.35 -15.95 4.09
C LYS A 209 -32.24 -16.93 3.33
N ASP A 210 -33.36 -16.44 2.78
CA ASP A 210 -34.32 -17.30 2.10
C ASP A 210 -33.81 -17.67 0.70
N GLU A 211 -33.17 -16.74 0.00
CA GLU A 211 -32.49 -17.02 -1.27
C GLU A 211 -31.39 -18.07 -1.12
N LEU A 212 -30.57 -17.98 -0.08
CA LEU A 212 -29.51 -18.97 0.17
C LEU A 212 -30.08 -20.37 0.42
N LYS A 213 -31.23 -20.48 1.09
CA LYS A 213 -31.90 -21.77 1.32
C LYS A 213 -32.45 -22.41 0.04
N GLN A 214 -32.70 -21.61 -1.00
CA GLN A 214 -33.23 -22.10 -2.28
C GLN A 214 -32.15 -22.55 -3.28
N ILE A 215 -30.86 -22.35 -2.95
CA ILE A 215 -29.75 -22.70 -3.83
C ILE A 215 -28.80 -23.69 -3.16
N LYS A 216 -28.09 -24.46 -3.98
CA LYS A 216 -27.04 -25.36 -3.49
C LYS A 216 -25.72 -24.61 -3.31
N VAL A 217 -24.87 -25.08 -2.39
CA VAL A 217 -23.58 -24.42 -2.09
C VAL A 217 -22.69 -24.23 -3.33
N TRP A 218 -22.70 -25.17 -4.28
CA TRP A 218 -21.91 -25.08 -5.52
C TRP A 218 -22.42 -24.03 -6.51
N GLU A 219 -23.64 -23.52 -6.33
CA GLU A 219 -24.18 -22.46 -7.19
C GLU A 219 -23.50 -21.12 -6.97
N LEU A 220 -22.96 -20.93 -5.76
CA LEU A 220 -22.14 -19.78 -5.40
C LEU A 220 -20.79 -19.79 -6.14
N PHE A 221 -20.36 -20.90 -6.73
CA PHE A 221 -19.08 -20.98 -7.44
C PHE A 221 -19.24 -20.70 -8.95
N PRO A 222 -18.24 -20.07 -9.61
CA PRO A 222 -18.21 -19.91 -11.06
C PRO A 222 -18.38 -21.26 -11.77
N LYS A 223 -18.98 -21.26 -12.97
CA LYS A 223 -19.30 -22.48 -13.73
C LYS A 223 -18.13 -23.46 -13.83
N LYS A 224 -16.91 -22.93 -14.01
CA LYS A 224 -15.65 -23.72 -14.10
C LYS A 224 -15.40 -24.60 -12.86
N TYR A 225 -15.83 -24.18 -11.68
CA TYR A 225 -15.58 -24.86 -10.40
C TYR A 225 -16.82 -25.56 -9.85
N ARG A 226 -18.01 -25.21 -10.34
CA ARG A 226 -19.31 -25.76 -9.92
C ARG A 226 -19.38 -27.28 -10.08
N THR A 227 -18.99 -27.80 -11.25
CA THR A 227 -19.12 -29.24 -11.57
C THR A 227 -18.30 -30.13 -10.66
N SER A 228 -17.06 -29.73 -10.34
CA SER A 228 -16.19 -30.51 -9.45
C SER A 228 -16.73 -30.54 -8.02
N LEU A 229 -17.25 -29.42 -7.51
CA LEU A 229 -17.85 -29.39 -6.17
C LEU A 229 -19.17 -30.15 -6.12
N GLN A 230 -20.02 -30.02 -7.15
CA GLN A 230 -21.29 -30.76 -7.26
C GLN A 230 -21.06 -32.28 -7.23
N ASN A 231 -20.07 -32.79 -7.97
CA ASN A 231 -19.76 -34.22 -7.95
C ASN A 231 -19.37 -34.75 -6.57
N ARG A 232 -18.71 -33.94 -5.74
CA ARG A 232 -18.36 -34.33 -4.36
C ARG A 232 -19.58 -34.49 -3.44
N PHE A 233 -20.70 -33.86 -3.76
CA PHE A 233 -21.95 -34.00 -3.01
C PHE A 233 -22.89 -35.03 -3.64
N GLU A 234 -22.91 -35.17 -4.97
CA GLU A 234 -23.88 -36.05 -5.66
C GLU A 234 -23.38 -37.46 -5.92
N ASN A 235 -22.08 -37.65 -6.20
CA ASN A 235 -21.55 -38.93 -6.69
C ASN A 235 -20.50 -39.54 -5.76
N ASP A 236 -19.66 -38.70 -5.11
CA ASP A 236 -18.54 -39.13 -4.28
C ASP A 236 -18.68 -38.65 -2.82
N PHE A 237 -19.91 -38.60 -2.30
CA PHE A 237 -20.16 -38.07 -0.97
C PHE A 237 -19.59 -39.00 0.12
N ASP A 238 -18.59 -38.48 0.83
CA ASP A 238 -18.10 -39.02 2.09
C ASP A 238 -17.84 -37.82 3.01
N LEU A 239 -18.56 -37.77 4.12
CA LEU A 239 -18.51 -36.68 5.09
C LEU A 239 -17.07 -36.43 5.58
N LYS A 240 -16.25 -37.50 5.70
CA LYS A 240 -14.85 -37.41 6.13
C LYS A 240 -13.98 -36.62 5.16
N ASN A 241 -14.34 -36.57 3.88
CA ASN A 241 -13.61 -35.77 2.87
C ASN A 241 -13.79 -34.25 3.07
N PHE A 242 -14.65 -33.85 4.00
CA PHE A 242 -14.89 -32.46 4.34
C PHE A 242 -14.41 -32.11 5.75
N ASP A 243 -13.88 -33.06 6.54
CA ASP A 243 -13.39 -32.73 7.87
C ASP A 243 -11.99 -32.10 7.81
N ALA A 244 -11.81 -31.04 8.61
CA ALA A 244 -10.57 -30.28 8.76
C ALA A 244 -9.88 -29.86 7.44
N GLN A 245 -10.61 -29.71 6.33
CA GLN A 245 -10.03 -29.36 5.04
C GLN A 245 -9.85 -27.85 4.90
N GLU A 246 -8.63 -27.41 4.56
CA GLU A 246 -8.42 -26.05 4.08
C GLU A 246 -8.67 -25.96 2.57
N PHE A 247 -9.28 -24.86 2.12
CA PHE A 247 -9.52 -24.61 0.71
C PHE A 247 -9.32 -23.14 0.34
N LYS A 248 -9.03 -22.91 -0.95
CA LYS A 248 -9.03 -21.59 -1.57
C LYS A 248 -9.92 -21.64 -2.80
N GLY A 249 -10.70 -20.60 -3.04
CA GLY A 249 -11.66 -20.60 -4.13
C GLY A 249 -12.14 -19.22 -4.51
N ILE A 250 -13.00 -19.20 -5.53
CA ILE A 250 -13.73 -18.02 -5.95
C ILE A 250 -15.20 -18.34 -5.80
N ILE A 251 -15.91 -17.54 -5.01
CA ILE A 251 -17.37 -17.53 -4.94
C ILE A 251 -17.89 -16.26 -5.62
N LYS A 252 -19.18 -16.22 -5.91
CA LYS A 252 -19.82 -15.11 -6.61
C LYS A 252 -20.67 -14.33 -5.63
N HIS A 253 -20.49 -13.03 -5.65
CA HIS A 253 -21.47 -12.08 -5.17
C HIS A 253 -22.73 -12.16 -6.05
N LYS A 254 -23.90 -11.84 -5.51
CA LYS A 254 -25.20 -11.85 -6.20
C LYS A 254 -25.23 -11.05 -7.50
N ASN A 255 -24.53 -9.92 -7.55
CA ASN A 255 -24.37 -9.09 -8.75
C ASN A 255 -23.37 -9.65 -9.78
N GLY A 256 -22.82 -10.84 -9.57
CA GLY A 256 -21.85 -11.50 -10.45
C GLY A 256 -20.39 -11.18 -10.17
N VAL A 257 -20.07 -10.29 -9.21
CA VAL A 257 -18.69 -9.96 -8.86
C VAL A 257 -18.01 -11.19 -8.21
N PRO A 258 -16.83 -11.61 -8.69
CA PRO A 258 -16.08 -12.70 -8.07
C PRO A 258 -15.44 -12.26 -6.75
N ILE A 259 -15.54 -13.10 -5.73
CA ILE A 259 -14.97 -12.94 -4.40
C ILE A 259 -14.00 -14.08 -4.18
N GLN A 260 -12.74 -13.74 -3.93
CA GLN A 260 -11.73 -14.72 -3.58
C GLN A 260 -11.80 -15.02 -2.10
N ILE A 261 -11.79 -16.31 -1.77
CA ILE A 261 -11.91 -16.80 -0.41
C ILE A 261 -10.83 -17.81 -0.06
N LYS A 262 -10.41 -17.81 1.20
CA LYS A 262 -9.79 -18.96 1.86
C LYS A 262 -10.79 -19.47 2.90
N GLY A 263 -10.86 -20.77 3.12
CA GLY A 263 -11.69 -21.30 4.20
C GLY A 263 -11.16 -22.60 4.76
N LYS A 264 -11.80 -23.04 5.84
CA LYS A 264 -11.62 -24.37 6.41
C LYS A 264 -12.98 -24.98 6.70
N THR A 265 -13.11 -26.29 6.58
CA THR A 265 -14.33 -27.01 6.92
C THR A 265 -14.16 -27.85 8.18
N GLU A 266 -15.25 -28.01 8.94
CA GLU A 266 -15.35 -28.87 10.11
C GLU A 266 -16.73 -29.55 10.13
N ILE A 267 -16.82 -30.74 10.74
CA ILE A 267 -18.09 -31.46 10.89
C ILE A 267 -18.76 -31.06 12.21
N LEU A 268 -20.06 -30.82 12.15
CA LEU A 268 -20.92 -30.64 13.32
C LEU A 268 -21.88 -31.82 13.43
N GLU A 269 -21.67 -32.65 14.44
CA GLU A 269 -22.58 -33.73 14.80
C GLU A 269 -23.74 -33.16 15.64
N LEU A 270 -24.94 -33.09 15.05
CA LEU A 270 -26.17 -32.75 15.78
C LEU A 270 -26.98 -34.03 16.05
N LYS A 271 -27.89 -33.98 17.02
CA LYS A 271 -28.68 -35.14 17.44
C LYS A 271 -29.45 -35.84 16.31
N ASP A 272 -29.83 -35.08 15.28
CA ASP A 272 -30.71 -35.54 14.20
C ASP A 272 -30.07 -35.46 12.79
N GLN A 273 -28.88 -34.84 12.64
CA GLN A 273 -28.17 -34.71 11.36
C GLN A 273 -26.71 -34.25 11.52
N ASP A 274 -25.86 -34.59 10.56
CA ASP A 274 -24.50 -34.05 10.47
C ASP A 274 -24.46 -32.86 9.50
N LEU A 275 -23.75 -31.79 9.88
CA LEU A 275 -23.56 -30.61 9.03
C LEU A 275 -22.08 -30.37 8.75
N ILE A 276 -21.80 -29.89 7.53
CA ILE A 276 -20.48 -29.40 7.14
C ILE A 276 -20.47 -27.89 7.37
N ARG A 277 -19.70 -27.43 8.35
CA ARG A 277 -19.46 -26.01 8.60
C ARG A 277 -18.23 -25.55 7.84
N ALA A 278 -18.35 -24.48 7.07
CA ALA A 278 -17.22 -23.79 6.46
C ALA A 278 -17.02 -22.41 7.10
N GLU A 279 -15.84 -22.20 7.69
CA GLU A 279 -15.36 -20.87 8.09
C GLU A 279 -14.57 -20.26 6.92
N ILE A 280 -14.92 -19.03 6.55
CA ILE A 280 -14.48 -18.38 5.32
C ILE A 280 -13.84 -17.02 5.64
N GLU A 281 -12.78 -16.71 4.91
CA GLU A 281 -12.07 -15.45 4.94
C GLU A 281 -12.04 -14.86 3.53
N ASN A 282 -12.43 -13.59 3.40
CA ASN A 282 -12.34 -12.86 2.15
C ASN A 282 -10.91 -12.36 1.92
N ILE A 283 -10.25 -12.89 0.89
CA ILE A 283 -8.87 -12.53 0.52
C ILE A 283 -8.81 -11.65 -0.73
N SER A 284 -9.95 -11.16 -1.21
CA SER A 284 -10.03 -10.32 -2.41
C SER A 284 -9.23 -9.02 -2.28
N LEU A 285 -9.10 -8.48 -1.05
CA LEU A 285 -8.32 -7.27 -0.76
C LEU A 285 -6.81 -7.51 -0.83
N GLN A 286 -6.33 -8.63 -0.31
CA GLN A 286 -4.90 -8.98 -0.29
C GLN A 286 -4.33 -9.10 -1.71
N LYS A 287 -5.09 -9.69 -2.64
CA LYS A 287 -4.68 -9.80 -4.03
C LYS A 287 -4.88 -8.50 -4.83
N ARG A 288 -5.92 -7.71 -4.55
CA ARG A 288 -6.06 -6.35 -5.13
C ARG A 288 -4.90 -5.45 -4.71
N ILE A 289 -4.41 -5.56 -3.48
CA ILE A 289 -3.21 -4.86 -3.03
C ILE A 289 -1.98 -5.36 -3.80
N MET A 290 -1.81 -6.69 -3.93
CA MET A 290 -0.69 -7.28 -4.67
C MET A 290 -0.71 -6.93 -6.17
N ASP A 291 -1.88 -6.96 -6.81
CA ASP A 291 -2.07 -6.61 -8.21
C ASP A 291 -1.95 -5.10 -8.44
N THR A 292 -2.44 -4.27 -7.52
CA THR A 292 -2.24 -2.81 -7.55
C THR A 292 -0.78 -2.44 -7.34
N LEU A 293 -0.06 -3.13 -6.43
CA LEU A 293 1.39 -2.97 -6.27
C LEU A 293 2.15 -3.41 -7.52
N LYS A 294 1.76 -4.54 -8.13
CA LYS A 294 2.35 -5.04 -9.39
C LYS A 294 2.12 -4.07 -10.55
N LYS A 295 0.93 -3.49 -10.64
CA LYS A 295 0.52 -2.54 -11.69
C LYS A 295 1.08 -1.13 -11.47
N ARG A 296 1.16 -0.66 -10.21
CA ARG A 296 1.88 0.58 -9.83
C ARG A 296 3.38 0.45 -10.09
N ASN A 297 3.99 -0.71 -9.81
CA ASN A 297 5.37 -0.97 -10.16
C ASN A 297 5.63 -0.98 -11.66
N GLN A 298 4.74 -1.55 -12.47
CA GLN A 298 4.87 -1.48 -13.93
C GLN A 298 4.77 -0.03 -14.45
N ASN A 299 3.88 0.78 -13.87
CA ASN A 299 3.74 2.20 -14.25
C ASN A 299 4.92 3.07 -13.79
N PHE A 300 5.43 2.86 -12.57
CA PHE A 300 6.64 3.54 -12.07
C PHE A 300 7.86 3.19 -12.92
N MET A 301 8.02 1.92 -13.31
CA MET A 301 9.11 1.49 -14.18
C MET A 301 9.03 2.10 -15.57
N ASN A 302 7.83 2.18 -16.17
CA ASN A 302 7.68 2.84 -17.47
C ASN A 302 8.02 4.34 -17.43
N VAL A 303 7.94 4.99 -16.27
CA VAL A 303 8.34 6.38 -16.07
C VAL A 303 9.84 6.47 -15.77
N PHE A 304 10.35 5.58 -14.92
CA PHE A 304 11.75 5.54 -14.52
C PHE A 304 12.67 5.10 -15.67
N GLU A 305 12.32 4.08 -16.46
CA GLU A 305 13.06 3.65 -17.66
C GLU A 305 13.08 4.72 -18.76
N LYS A 306 12.12 5.67 -18.75
CA LYS A 306 12.09 6.81 -19.68
C LYS A 306 12.87 8.02 -19.19
N ALA A 307 13.16 8.10 -17.89
CA ALA A 307 13.86 9.20 -17.25
C ALA A 307 15.28 8.81 -16.78
N SER A 308 15.63 7.53 -16.85
CA SER A 308 16.93 6.99 -16.48
C SER A 308 17.99 7.34 -17.51
N GLU A 309 19.20 7.60 -17.05
CA GLU A 309 20.37 7.78 -17.90
C GLU A 309 20.78 6.47 -18.56
N PHE A 310 20.73 5.34 -17.83
CA PHE A 310 20.90 4.02 -18.42
C PHE A 310 20.22 2.92 -17.60
N ASN A 311 19.94 1.81 -18.26
CA ASN A 311 19.30 0.63 -17.68
C ASN A 311 20.27 -0.56 -17.66
N TYR A 312 20.10 -1.49 -16.71
CA TYR A 312 20.98 -2.66 -16.59
C TYR A 312 20.23 -3.94 -16.20
N ARG A 313 20.91 -5.06 -16.39
CA ARG A 313 20.57 -6.38 -15.84
C ARG A 313 21.77 -6.96 -15.14
N VAL A 314 21.57 -7.49 -13.94
CA VAL A 314 22.60 -8.09 -13.09
C VAL A 314 22.20 -9.50 -12.69
N THR A 315 23.17 -10.40 -12.68
CA THR A 315 23.08 -11.72 -12.02
C THR A 315 24.17 -11.87 -10.97
N ILE A 316 24.07 -12.92 -10.15
CA ILE A 316 25.16 -13.29 -9.24
C ILE A 316 25.96 -14.44 -9.85
N GLU A 317 27.26 -14.22 -10.01
CA GLU A 317 28.22 -15.27 -10.30
C GLU A 317 29.21 -15.36 -9.13
N ASN A 318 29.36 -16.55 -8.54
CA ASN A 318 30.25 -16.78 -7.39
C ASN A 318 30.07 -15.78 -6.23
N GLY A 319 28.82 -15.39 -5.95
CA GLY A 319 28.48 -14.44 -4.88
C GLY A 319 28.72 -12.96 -5.22
N LYS A 320 29.11 -12.64 -6.45
CA LYS A 320 29.36 -11.26 -6.91
C LYS A 320 28.38 -10.85 -8.00
N PRO A 321 27.86 -9.62 -7.99
CA PRO A 321 27.03 -9.10 -9.06
C PRO A 321 27.86 -8.94 -10.34
N VAL A 322 27.33 -9.44 -11.44
CA VAL A 322 27.87 -9.30 -12.80
C VAL A 322 26.80 -8.67 -13.67
N MET A 323 27.14 -7.56 -14.34
CA MET A 323 26.21 -6.88 -15.24
C MET A 323 26.09 -7.71 -16.53
N GLU A 324 24.99 -8.39 -16.78
CA GLU A 324 24.75 -9.11 -18.03
C GLU A 324 24.44 -8.15 -19.18
N TYR A 325 23.80 -7.03 -18.86
CA TYR A 325 23.35 -6.03 -19.80
C TYR A 325 23.46 -4.64 -19.18
N VAL A 326 23.82 -3.68 -20.03
CA VAL A 326 23.72 -2.24 -19.80
C VAL A 326 23.22 -1.62 -21.11
N SER A 327 22.40 -0.56 -21.04
CA SER A 327 21.84 0.11 -22.22
C SER A 327 22.90 0.88 -23.01
N GLU A 328 22.55 1.33 -24.21
CA GLU A 328 23.47 1.97 -25.15
C GLU A 328 24.04 3.30 -24.63
N ASP A 329 23.33 3.96 -23.71
CA ASP A 329 23.72 5.22 -23.08
C ASP A 329 24.82 5.05 -22.01
N PHE A 330 25.03 3.82 -21.52
CA PHE A 330 25.99 3.53 -20.46
C PHE A 330 27.42 4.01 -20.76
N PRO A 331 28.00 3.76 -21.96
CA PRO A 331 29.34 4.24 -22.29
C PRO A 331 29.39 5.76 -22.47
N GLU A 332 28.29 6.38 -22.91
CA GLU A 332 28.22 7.85 -23.05
C GLU A 332 28.29 8.53 -21.68
N MET A 333 27.63 7.95 -20.67
CA MET A 333 27.64 8.47 -19.32
C MET A 333 28.95 8.19 -18.57
N THR A 334 29.46 6.95 -18.67
CA THR A 334 30.54 6.46 -17.80
C THR A 334 31.92 6.44 -18.47
N GLY A 335 31.97 6.48 -19.80
CA GLY A 335 33.21 6.25 -20.56
C GLY A 335 33.72 4.80 -20.49
N ILE A 336 32.98 3.89 -19.86
CA ILE A 336 33.38 2.49 -19.65
C ILE A 336 32.77 1.63 -20.76
N SER A 337 33.60 0.75 -21.35
CA SER A 337 33.09 -0.26 -22.28
C SER A 337 32.19 -1.27 -21.55
N PRO A 338 31.00 -1.63 -22.11
CA PRO A 338 30.11 -2.62 -21.51
C PRO A 338 30.79 -3.96 -21.21
N GLU A 339 31.80 -4.35 -22.00
CA GLU A 339 32.55 -5.60 -21.79
C GLU A 339 33.30 -5.63 -20.46
N LYS A 340 33.73 -4.46 -19.94
CA LYS A 340 34.45 -4.40 -18.66
C LYS A 340 33.54 -4.70 -17.48
N VAL A 341 32.32 -4.17 -17.47
CA VAL A 341 31.36 -4.40 -16.36
C VAL A 341 30.68 -5.77 -16.44
N ARG A 342 30.72 -6.41 -17.61
CA ARG A 342 30.24 -7.79 -17.84
C ARG A 342 31.18 -8.87 -17.31
N GLN A 343 32.37 -8.52 -16.82
CA GLN A 343 33.30 -9.48 -16.21
C GLN A 343 33.06 -9.59 -14.70
N PRO A 344 33.34 -10.75 -14.09
CA PRO A 344 33.30 -10.90 -12.63
C PRO A 344 34.17 -9.86 -11.92
N GLY A 345 33.53 -9.00 -11.10
CA GLY A 345 34.20 -7.90 -10.41
C GLY A 345 34.32 -6.59 -11.20
N GLY A 346 33.83 -6.55 -12.44
CA GLY A 346 33.83 -5.37 -13.30
C GLY A 346 33.07 -4.17 -12.71
N LEU A 347 32.15 -4.41 -11.76
CA LEU A 347 31.47 -3.36 -11.00
C LEU A 347 32.44 -2.41 -10.27
N LYS A 348 33.65 -2.87 -9.90
CA LYS A 348 34.68 -2.02 -9.27
C LYS A 348 35.21 -0.92 -10.18
N GLU A 349 35.13 -1.09 -11.49
CA GLU A 349 35.54 -0.06 -12.44
C GLU A 349 34.53 1.08 -12.52
N LEU A 350 33.27 0.80 -12.14
CA LEU A 350 32.14 1.71 -12.23
C LEU A 350 31.87 2.44 -10.90
N VAL A 351 31.87 1.72 -9.77
CA VAL A 351 31.41 2.23 -8.48
C VAL A 351 32.58 2.82 -7.69
N HIS A 352 32.34 3.90 -6.93
CA HIS A 352 33.34 4.44 -5.99
C HIS A 352 33.69 3.41 -4.91
N ASP A 353 34.98 3.28 -4.54
CA ASP A 353 35.46 2.26 -3.59
C ASP A 353 34.70 2.28 -2.25
N ASP A 354 34.50 3.47 -1.66
CA ASP A 354 33.73 3.64 -0.42
C ASP A 354 32.27 3.19 -0.50
N ASP A 355 31.68 3.19 -1.70
CA ASP A 355 30.27 2.85 -1.89
C ASP A 355 30.10 1.36 -2.28
N TYR A 356 31.19 0.63 -2.49
CA TYR A 356 31.15 -0.71 -3.06
C TYR A 356 30.35 -1.70 -2.20
N ASP A 357 30.60 -1.75 -0.89
CA ASP A 357 29.88 -2.66 0.02
C ASP A 357 28.38 -2.35 0.09
N LYS A 358 28.02 -1.06 0.02
CA LYS A 358 26.63 -0.60 -0.03
C LYS A 358 25.94 -1.07 -1.31
N VAL A 359 26.64 -1.02 -2.44
CA VAL A 359 26.11 -1.49 -3.73
C VAL A 359 25.98 -3.02 -3.77
N ILE A 360 26.90 -3.76 -3.16
CA ILE A 360 26.77 -5.21 -3.01
C ILE A 360 25.51 -5.57 -2.20
N ASP A 361 25.28 -4.92 -1.06
CA ASP A 361 24.08 -5.14 -0.25
C ASP A 361 22.79 -4.78 -1.02
N HIS A 362 22.81 -3.69 -1.79
CA HIS A 362 21.72 -3.31 -2.68
C HIS A 362 21.36 -4.44 -3.66
N PHE A 363 22.33 -5.00 -4.39
CA PHE A 363 22.08 -6.10 -5.32
C PHE A 363 21.66 -7.40 -4.63
N GLN A 364 22.22 -7.71 -3.46
CA GLN A 364 21.83 -8.90 -2.69
C GLN A 364 20.39 -8.81 -2.19
N LYS A 365 19.93 -7.63 -1.74
CA LYS A 365 18.53 -7.40 -1.38
C LYS A 365 17.61 -7.67 -2.57
N ILE A 366 18.02 -7.22 -3.76
CA ILE A 366 17.24 -7.41 -4.98
C ILE A 366 17.10 -8.90 -5.32
N LEU A 367 18.21 -9.62 -5.30
CA LEU A 367 18.23 -11.03 -5.69
C LEU A 367 17.61 -11.96 -4.64
N LYS A 368 17.39 -11.49 -3.41
CA LYS A 368 16.53 -12.13 -2.41
C LYS A 368 15.02 -11.91 -2.64
N GLY A 369 14.65 -11.23 -3.72
CA GLY A 369 13.26 -10.97 -4.08
C GLY A 369 12.69 -9.64 -3.62
N ASN A 370 13.51 -8.74 -3.06
CA ASN A 370 13.05 -7.42 -2.62
C ASN A 370 13.31 -6.36 -3.67
N GLN A 371 12.56 -5.26 -3.68
CA GLN A 371 12.96 -4.08 -4.42
C GLN A 371 13.94 -3.26 -3.58
N SER A 372 14.83 -2.52 -4.23
CA SER A 372 15.83 -1.72 -3.54
C SER A 372 16.09 -0.42 -4.29
N THR A 373 16.30 0.65 -3.55
CA THR A 373 16.78 1.93 -4.08
C THR A 373 18.04 2.30 -3.32
N CYS A 374 19.09 2.68 -4.04
CA CYS A 374 20.37 3.01 -3.44
C CYS A 374 20.96 4.24 -4.12
N GLU A 375 21.42 5.18 -3.30
CA GLU A 375 22.20 6.31 -3.79
C GLU A 375 23.68 5.99 -3.63
N TYR A 376 24.46 6.12 -4.70
CA TYR A 376 25.90 5.90 -4.66
C TYR A 376 26.59 6.63 -5.80
N ARG A 377 27.92 6.67 -5.77
CA ARG A 377 28.72 7.35 -6.78
C ARG A 377 29.21 6.38 -7.84
N ILE A 378 29.10 6.80 -9.10
CA ILE A 378 29.68 6.08 -10.25
C ILE A 378 30.67 6.96 -11.01
N ARG A 379 31.64 6.32 -11.66
CA ARG A 379 32.62 6.98 -12.51
C ARG A 379 31.95 7.53 -13.77
N SER A 380 32.18 8.80 -14.05
CA SER A 380 31.76 9.49 -15.26
C SER A 380 32.79 9.34 -16.38
N LYS A 381 32.40 9.67 -17.61
CA LYS A 381 33.31 9.69 -18.77
C LYS A 381 34.54 10.59 -18.60
N GLU A 382 34.47 11.61 -17.74
CA GLU A 382 35.58 12.54 -17.48
C GLU A 382 36.57 12.00 -16.43
N GLY A 383 36.25 10.87 -15.79
CA GLY A 383 37.08 10.22 -14.79
C GLY A 383 36.71 10.56 -13.34
N ASP A 384 35.93 11.61 -13.13
CA ASP A 384 35.37 11.99 -11.82
C ASP A 384 34.14 11.15 -11.45
N TYR A 385 33.68 11.28 -10.21
CA TYR A 385 32.53 10.54 -9.68
C TYR A 385 31.27 11.41 -9.62
N VAL A 386 30.13 10.84 -10.06
CA VAL A 386 28.81 11.48 -10.02
C VAL A 386 27.87 10.74 -9.09
N ASP A 387 27.11 11.49 -8.29
CA ASP A 387 26.06 10.92 -7.45
C ASP A 387 24.89 10.45 -8.32
N ILE A 388 24.47 9.20 -8.12
CA ILE A 388 23.34 8.62 -8.83
C ILE A 388 22.32 8.01 -7.85
N ILE A 389 21.11 7.82 -8.35
CA ILE A 389 20.06 7.04 -7.72
C ILE A 389 19.85 5.80 -8.57
N ASP A 390 20.08 4.64 -7.98
CA ASP A 390 19.84 3.32 -8.58
C ASP A 390 18.56 2.72 -8.02
N TYR A 391 17.64 2.38 -8.90
CA TYR A 391 16.45 1.63 -8.58
C TYR A 391 16.51 0.24 -9.22
N GLY A 392 16.46 -0.81 -8.40
CA GLY A 392 16.53 -2.20 -8.85
C GLY A 392 15.40 -3.07 -8.31
N LYS A 393 14.98 -4.05 -9.14
CA LYS A 393 13.93 -5.03 -8.83
C LYS A 393 14.30 -6.44 -9.27
N PRO A 394 13.76 -7.48 -8.60
CA PRO A 394 13.92 -8.85 -9.03
C PRO A 394 13.08 -9.09 -10.29
N ARG A 395 13.62 -9.93 -11.16
CA ARG A 395 12.87 -10.58 -12.23
C ARG A 395 12.80 -12.05 -11.87
N SER A 396 11.58 -12.59 -11.85
CA SER A 396 11.35 -14.02 -11.60
C SER A 396 10.91 -14.76 -12.87
N ASP A 397 11.04 -16.08 -12.86
CA ASP A 397 10.46 -16.99 -13.85
C ASP A 397 8.95 -17.24 -13.56
N GLU A 398 8.34 -18.17 -14.30
CA GLU A 398 6.92 -18.51 -14.15
C GLU A 398 6.58 -19.22 -12.82
N ASP A 399 7.60 -19.75 -12.14
CA ASP A 399 7.50 -20.47 -10.85
C ASP A 399 7.87 -19.56 -9.66
N ASP A 400 7.91 -18.23 -9.87
CA ASP A 400 8.27 -17.20 -8.90
C ASP A 400 9.73 -17.25 -8.39
N ASN A 401 10.62 -18.02 -9.02
CA ASN A 401 12.04 -18.02 -8.67
C ASN A 401 12.75 -16.80 -9.26
N VAL A 402 13.49 -16.06 -8.43
CA VAL A 402 14.26 -14.88 -8.88
C VAL A 402 15.42 -15.33 -9.77
N ILE A 403 15.40 -14.92 -11.05
CA ILE A 403 16.41 -15.27 -12.05
C ILE A 403 17.49 -14.21 -12.21
N CYS A 404 17.15 -12.92 -12.10
CA CYS A 404 18.09 -11.82 -12.20
C CYS A 404 17.55 -10.53 -11.57
N ALA A 405 18.41 -9.54 -11.40
CA ALA A 405 18.04 -8.18 -11.05
C ALA A 405 17.99 -7.33 -12.32
N THR A 406 16.99 -6.45 -12.42
CA THR A 406 16.93 -5.40 -13.44
C THR A 406 16.82 -4.07 -12.73
N GLY A 407 17.53 -3.06 -13.23
CA GLY A 407 17.48 -1.74 -12.62
C GLY A 407 17.82 -0.64 -13.60
N ALA A 408 17.69 0.57 -13.09
CA ALA A 408 17.79 1.79 -13.85
C ALA A 408 18.49 2.85 -12.99
N ILE A 409 19.34 3.64 -13.62
CA ILE A 409 20.20 4.62 -12.95
C ILE A 409 19.86 6.02 -13.45
N SER A 410 19.73 6.97 -12.52
CA SER A 410 19.51 8.39 -12.81
C SER A 410 20.53 9.26 -12.08
N ILE A 411 20.98 10.35 -12.69
CA ILE A 411 21.86 11.32 -12.00
C ILE A 411 21.08 12.01 -10.89
N LYS A 412 21.71 12.09 -9.71
CA LYS A 412 21.23 12.92 -8.62
C LYS A 412 21.66 14.35 -8.91
N VAL A 413 20.72 15.23 -9.24
CA VAL A 413 21.00 16.66 -9.39
C VAL A 413 21.27 17.23 -8.00
N THR A 414 22.54 17.41 -7.66
CA THR A 414 22.95 18.15 -6.46
C THR A 414 22.82 19.63 -6.75
N ALA A 415 21.96 20.32 -5.99
CA ALA A 415 22.01 21.78 -5.91
C ALA A 415 23.40 22.18 -5.39
N ASP A 416 24.14 22.96 -6.18
CA ASP A 416 25.42 23.48 -5.73
C ASP A 416 25.21 24.36 -4.48
N PRO A 417 26.00 24.17 -3.41
CA PRO A 417 25.89 25.03 -2.24
C PRO A 417 26.47 26.41 -2.58
N VAL A 418 25.61 27.44 -2.61
CA VAL A 418 26.00 28.86 -2.70
C VAL A 418 26.06 29.50 -1.32
#